data_AF-A0A4U7E0Y8-F1
#
_entry.id   AF-A0A4U7E0Y8-F1
#
_cell.length_a   1.000
_cell.length_b   1.000
_cell.length_c   1.000
_cell.angle_alpha   90.00
_cell.angle_beta   90.00
_cell.angle_gamma   90.00
#
_symmetry.space_group_name_H-M   'P 1'
#
loop_
_entity.id
_entity.type
_entity.pdbx_description
1 polymer ?
#
loop_
_entity_poly.entity_id
_entity_poly.type
_entity_poly.pdbx_seq_one_letter_code
_entity_poly.pdbx_strand_id
1 'polypeptide(L)'
;MGNSPIPGDTHLHRYEVHKRVATRLRREAGVTAVDADPSPIRPVCLVATLDCTIFFQQTMDTDEAALEFEWRPHAERDEFRIQYNEPGTPWSCGWHQDETHEKLGPSHFQVDHRGWAAPHRESACFTDSNSMAILETCLSELRDRVPDFPESIRPSP
;
A
#
# COMPACT_ATOMS: atom_id res chain seq x y z
N MET A 1 -24.56 20.40 -1.17
CA MET A 1 -24.04 20.55 0.20
C MET A 1 -24.04 19.17 0.82
N GLY A 2 -22.93 18.44 0.66
CA GLY A 2 -22.79 17.11 1.26
C GLY A 2 -22.61 17.26 2.76
N ASN A 3 -23.38 16.54 3.55
CA ASN A 3 -23.16 16.50 4.99
C ASN A 3 -21.74 16.01 5.25
N SER A 4 -20.91 16.82 5.92
CA SER A 4 -19.64 16.35 6.43
C SER A 4 -19.90 15.16 7.36
N PRO A 5 -19.16 14.05 7.23
CA PRO A 5 -19.35 12.89 8.08
C PRO A 5 -19.16 13.28 9.54
N ILE A 6 -20.01 12.75 10.43
CA ILE A 6 -19.88 12.96 11.87
C ILE A 6 -18.54 12.34 12.28
N PRO A 7 -17.69 13.00 13.09
CA PRO A 7 -16.35 12.49 13.44
C PRO A 7 -16.31 11.06 14.02
N GLY A 8 -17.44 10.58 14.58
CA GLY A 8 -17.60 9.18 15.00
C GLY A 8 -17.74 8.18 13.85
N ASP A 9 -18.41 8.56 12.76
CA ASP A 9 -18.67 7.71 11.59
C ASP A 9 -17.39 7.45 10.80
N THR A 10 -16.54 8.47 10.63
CA THR A 10 -15.23 8.34 9.97
C THR A 10 -14.31 7.34 10.69
N HIS A 11 -14.33 7.35 12.03
CA HIS A 11 -13.55 6.41 12.84
C HIS A 11 -14.07 4.97 12.75
N LEU A 12 -15.40 4.78 12.78
CA LEU A 12 -16.02 3.46 12.59
C LEU A 12 -15.73 2.93 11.18
N HIS A 13 -15.82 3.78 10.17
CA HIS A 13 -15.52 3.40 8.80
C HIS A 13 -14.05 2.97 8.63
N ARG A 14 -13.10 3.73 9.20
CA ARG A 14 -11.68 3.35 9.19
C ARG A 14 -11.44 2.00 9.84
N TYR A 15 -11.99 1.77 11.03
CA TYR A 15 -11.85 0.50 11.74
C TYR A 15 -12.38 -0.68 10.91
N GLU A 16 -13.55 -0.54 10.30
CA GLU A 16 -14.15 -1.58 9.48
C GLU A 16 -13.32 -1.91 8.24
N VAL A 17 -12.76 -0.90 7.57
CA VAL A 17 -11.84 -1.09 6.43
C VAL A 17 -10.62 -1.90 6.87
N HIS A 18 -9.93 -1.49 7.94
CA HIS A 18 -8.74 -2.19 8.42
C HIS A 18 -9.08 -3.62 8.86
N LYS A 19 -10.21 -3.85 9.52
CA LYS A 19 -10.63 -5.19 9.92
C LYS A 19 -10.86 -6.11 8.72
N ARG A 20 -11.50 -5.60 7.65
CA ARG A 20 -11.75 -6.36 6.42
C ARG A 20 -10.46 -6.66 5.67
N VAL A 21 -9.60 -5.66 5.50
CA VAL A 21 -8.29 -5.81 4.85
C VAL A 21 -7.41 -6.79 5.61
N ALA A 22 -7.32 -6.68 6.94
CA ALA A 22 -6.56 -7.62 7.76
C ALA A 22 -7.07 -9.06 7.62
N THR A 23 -8.39 -9.26 7.52
CA THR A 23 -8.99 -10.58 7.30
C THR A 23 -8.62 -11.15 5.93
N ARG A 24 -8.58 -10.31 4.90
CA ARG A 24 -8.19 -10.69 3.55
C ARG A 24 -6.69 -11.01 3.44
N LEU A 25 -5.84 -10.16 4.02
CA LEU A 25 -4.38 -10.34 4.01
C LEU A 25 -3.98 -11.63 4.72
N ARG A 26 -4.60 -11.98 5.84
CA ARG A 26 -4.36 -13.28 6.54
C ARG A 26 -4.69 -14.53 5.71
N ARG A 27 -5.40 -14.37 4.59
CA ARG A 27 -5.73 -15.47 3.66
C ARG A 27 -4.90 -15.41 2.37
N GLU A 28 -4.07 -14.39 2.22
CA GLU A 28 -3.21 -14.23 1.05
C GLU A 28 -2.03 -15.20 1.12
N ALA A 29 -1.71 -15.83 -0.01
CA ALA A 29 -0.58 -16.73 -0.09
C ALA A 29 0.72 -15.94 0.12
N GLY A 30 1.57 -16.42 1.02
CA GLY A 30 2.82 -15.74 1.37
C GLY A 30 2.68 -14.69 2.47
N VAL A 31 1.48 -14.33 2.94
CA VAL A 31 1.35 -13.52 4.16
C VAL A 31 1.53 -14.41 5.40
N THR A 32 2.56 -14.13 6.19
CA THR A 32 2.90 -14.90 7.40
C THR A 32 2.37 -14.28 8.68
N ALA A 33 2.22 -12.94 8.72
CA ALA A 33 1.66 -12.21 9.84
C ALA A 33 0.89 -10.96 9.36
N VAL A 34 -0.06 -10.49 10.16
CA VAL A 34 -0.76 -9.21 9.95
C VAL A 34 -1.01 -8.55 11.30
N ASP A 35 -0.24 -7.52 11.57
CA ASP A 35 -0.28 -6.72 12.79
C ASP A 35 -0.98 -5.38 12.55
N ALA A 36 -1.58 -4.84 13.62
CA ALA A 36 -2.29 -3.58 13.60
C ALA A 36 -1.59 -2.57 14.51
N ASP A 37 -1.21 -1.44 13.94
CA ASP A 37 -0.53 -0.35 14.65
C ASP A 37 -1.49 0.86 14.85
N PRO A 38 -1.53 1.50 16.04
CA PRO A 38 -0.81 1.13 17.28
C PRO A 38 -1.42 -0.07 18.00
N SER A 39 -2.66 -0.45 17.69
CA SER A 39 -3.28 -1.66 18.26
C SER A 39 -4.46 -2.16 17.44
N PRO A 40 -4.84 -3.45 17.58
CA PRO A 40 -6.03 -4.01 16.93
C PRO A 40 -7.36 -3.35 17.31
N ILE A 41 -7.42 -2.65 18.45
CA ILE A 41 -8.63 -1.97 18.93
C ILE A 41 -8.87 -0.68 18.15
N ARG A 42 -7.79 0.02 17.77
CA ARG A 42 -7.84 1.28 17.02
C ARG A 42 -6.73 1.31 15.97
N PRO A 43 -6.83 0.46 14.92
CA PRO A 43 -5.84 0.41 13.86
C PRO A 43 -5.81 1.75 13.10
N VAL A 44 -4.61 2.22 12.84
CA VAL A 44 -4.28 3.33 11.93
C VAL A 44 -3.50 2.80 10.73
N CYS A 45 -2.68 1.76 10.94
CA CYS A 45 -1.94 1.04 9.92
C CYS A 45 -2.08 -0.47 10.15
N LEU A 46 -2.09 -1.24 9.08
CA LEU A 46 -1.80 -2.68 9.12
C LEU A 46 -0.41 -2.91 8.54
N VAL A 47 0.36 -3.80 9.17
CA VAL A 47 1.64 -4.26 8.64
C VAL A 47 1.51 -5.76 8.40
N ALA A 48 1.52 -6.18 7.14
CA ALA A 48 1.58 -7.57 6.76
C ALA A 48 3.02 -7.99 6.46
N THR A 49 3.45 -9.08 7.08
CA THR A 49 4.76 -9.71 6.80
C THR A 49 4.57 -10.71 5.67
N LEU A 50 5.42 -10.62 4.64
CA LEU A 50 5.41 -11.44 3.44
C LEU A 50 6.60 -12.39 3.44
N ASP A 51 6.36 -13.68 3.23
CA ASP A 51 7.33 -14.62 2.67
C ASP A 51 7.39 -14.36 1.16
N CYS A 52 8.49 -13.76 0.71
CA CYS A 52 8.64 -13.32 -0.67
C CYS A 52 8.67 -14.49 -1.65
N THR A 53 9.28 -15.62 -1.27
CA THR A 53 9.34 -16.79 -2.17
C THR A 53 7.93 -17.33 -2.46
N ILE A 54 7.08 -17.41 -1.43
CA ILE A 54 5.69 -17.86 -1.59
C ILE A 54 4.83 -16.79 -2.27
N PHE A 55 4.96 -15.52 -1.86
CA PHE A 55 4.11 -14.43 -2.37
C PHE A 55 4.34 -14.18 -3.88
N PHE A 56 5.60 -14.17 -4.31
CA PHE A 56 6.01 -13.95 -5.71
C PHE A 56 6.10 -15.24 -6.53
N GLN A 57 5.99 -16.42 -5.89
CA GLN A 57 6.10 -17.73 -6.53
C GLN A 57 7.42 -17.95 -7.30
N GLN A 58 8.50 -17.30 -6.85
CA GLN A 58 9.83 -17.39 -7.43
C GLN A 58 10.90 -17.08 -6.37
N THR A 59 12.16 -17.41 -6.65
CA THR A 59 13.27 -17.02 -5.78
C THR A 59 13.45 -15.50 -5.83
N MET A 60 13.47 -14.87 -4.67
CA MET A 60 13.71 -13.44 -4.49
C MET A 60 15.04 -13.24 -3.73
N ASP A 61 15.67 -12.09 -3.90
CA ASP A 61 16.90 -11.74 -3.17
C ASP A 61 16.62 -11.48 -1.67
N THR A 62 15.40 -11.06 -1.35
CA THR A 62 14.92 -10.81 0.01
C THR A 62 13.93 -11.90 0.40
N ASP A 63 14.16 -12.57 1.54
CA ASP A 63 13.26 -13.63 2.05
C ASP A 63 11.93 -13.09 2.60
N GLU A 64 11.99 -11.93 3.28
CA GLU A 64 10.85 -11.34 3.98
C GLU A 64 10.65 -9.86 3.61
N ALA A 65 9.41 -9.44 3.40
CA ALA A 65 9.06 -8.03 3.17
C ALA A 65 7.86 -7.58 4.02
N ALA A 66 7.68 -6.27 4.15
CA ALA A 66 6.54 -5.67 4.84
C ALA A 66 5.63 -4.96 3.84
N LEU A 67 4.33 -5.21 3.94
CA LEU A 67 3.27 -4.46 3.26
C LEU A 67 2.46 -3.66 4.29
N GLU A 68 2.66 -2.35 4.29
CA GLU A 68 1.89 -1.40 5.09
C GLU A 68 0.60 -1.02 4.36
N PHE A 69 -0.50 -0.93 5.09
CA PHE A 69 -1.79 -0.45 4.60
C PHE A 69 -2.36 0.58 5.58
N GLU A 70 -2.55 1.81 5.10
CA GLU A 70 -3.23 2.89 5.81
C GLU A 70 -4.42 3.37 5.00
N TRP A 71 -5.55 3.57 5.67
CA TRP A 71 -6.76 4.13 5.06
C TRP A 71 -7.37 5.22 5.93
N ARG A 72 -7.64 6.39 5.35
CA ARG A 72 -8.25 7.54 6.02
C ARG A 72 -9.50 7.95 5.24
N PRO A 73 -10.70 7.58 5.73
CA PRO A 73 -11.93 7.99 5.07
C PRO A 73 -12.08 9.51 5.08
N HIS A 74 -12.49 10.08 3.96
CA HIS A 74 -12.68 11.52 3.81
C HIS A 74 -13.98 11.83 3.06
N ALA A 75 -14.54 13.02 3.27
CA ALA A 75 -15.86 13.36 2.74
C ALA A 75 -15.92 13.42 1.20
N GLU A 76 -14.81 13.85 0.58
CA GLU A 76 -14.72 14.03 -0.87
C GLU A 76 -14.01 12.87 -1.56
N ARG A 77 -12.90 12.41 -0.96
CA ARG A 77 -12.05 11.35 -1.50
C ARG A 77 -11.21 10.76 -0.38
N ASP A 78 -11.40 9.49 -0.09
CA ASP A 78 -10.58 8.76 0.90
C ASP A 78 -9.09 8.93 0.59
N GLU A 79 -8.25 9.07 1.61
CA GLU A 79 -6.81 9.03 1.47
C GLU A 79 -6.29 7.64 1.85
N PHE A 80 -5.24 7.18 1.17
CA PHE A 80 -4.62 5.92 1.51
C PHE A 80 -3.13 5.88 1.17
N ARG A 81 -2.44 4.97 1.85
CA ARG A 81 -1.05 4.61 1.58
C ARG A 81 -0.92 3.09 1.66
N ILE A 82 -0.46 2.48 0.59
CA ILE A 82 -0.12 1.04 0.53
C ILE A 82 1.35 0.96 0.16
N GLN A 83 2.20 0.53 1.09
CA GLN A 83 3.66 0.59 0.94
C GLN A 83 4.29 -0.80 1.11
N TYR A 84 5.06 -1.22 0.11
CA TYR A 84 5.96 -2.36 0.17
C TYR A 84 7.37 -1.92 0.56
N ASN A 85 7.95 -2.61 1.52
CA ASN A 85 9.31 -2.37 2.01
C ASN A 85 10.06 -3.70 2.19
N GLU A 86 11.29 -3.75 1.71
CA GLU A 86 12.21 -4.86 1.99
C GLU A 86 13.20 -4.46 3.09
N PRO A 87 13.20 -5.14 4.25
CA PRO A 87 14.14 -4.85 5.32
C PRO A 87 15.59 -4.94 4.83
N GLY A 88 16.37 -3.88 5.12
CA GLY A 88 17.79 -3.84 4.80
C GLY A 88 18.13 -3.41 3.36
N THR A 89 17.14 -3.17 2.50
CA THR A 89 17.38 -2.59 1.17
C THR A 89 17.26 -1.07 1.20
N PRO A 90 17.90 -0.37 0.25
CA PRO A 90 17.84 1.10 0.19
C PRO A 90 16.57 1.62 -0.51
N TRP A 91 15.57 0.77 -0.77
CA TRP A 91 14.43 1.10 -1.63
C TRP A 91 13.10 0.64 -1.05
N SER A 92 12.02 1.26 -1.53
CA SER A 92 10.64 0.90 -1.21
C SER A 92 9.71 1.38 -2.31
N CYS A 93 8.52 0.80 -2.43
CA CYS A 93 7.53 1.26 -3.40
C CYS A 93 6.10 1.21 -2.85
N GLY A 94 5.18 1.92 -3.50
CA GLY A 94 3.80 1.90 -3.04
C GLY A 94 2.86 2.82 -3.82
N TRP A 95 1.58 2.72 -3.48
CA TRP A 95 0.50 3.53 -4.04
C TRP A 95 -0.03 4.49 -2.99
N HIS A 96 -0.07 5.77 -3.31
CA HIS A 96 -0.56 6.81 -2.42
C HIS A 96 -1.70 7.58 -3.10
N GLN A 97 -2.70 7.94 -2.30
CA GLN A 97 -3.76 8.88 -2.65
C GLN A 97 -3.80 9.96 -1.58
N ASP A 98 -3.25 11.11 -1.91
CA ASP A 98 -3.13 12.29 -1.05
C ASP A 98 -3.12 13.58 -1.90
N GLU A 99 -2.87 14.73 -1.27
CA GLU A 99 -2.85 16.05 -1.93
C GLU A 99 -1.46 16.45 -2.46
N THR A 100 -0.43 15.60 -2.32
CA THR A 100 0.96 16.02 -2.56
C THR A 100 1.35 16.05 -4.04
N HIS A 101 0.70 15.23 -4.86
CA HIS A 101 1.10 14.98 -6.25
C HIS A 101 -0.07 15.02 -7.25
N GLU A 102 -1.00 15.96 -7.06
CA GLU A 102 -2.23 16.07 -7.87
C GLU A 102 -2.01 16.15 -9.39
N LYS A 103 -0.83 16.59 -9.85
CA LYS A 103 -0.46 16.59 -11.27
C LYS A 103 -0.42 15.18 -11.91
N LEU A 104 -0.32 14.13 -11.08
CA LEU A 104 -0.33 12.72 -11.49
C LEU A 104 -1.74 12.12 -11.45
N GLY A 105 -2.76 12.91 -11.12
CA GLY A 105 -4.12 12.42 -10.90
C GLY A 105 -4.41 12.13 -9.42
N PRO A 106 -5.52 11.44 -9.12
CA PRO A 106 -5.99 11.23 -7.75
C PRO A 106 -5.11 10.28 -6.95
N SER A 107 -4.43 9.33 -7.60
CA SER A 107 -3.47 8.43 -6.97
C SER A 107 -2.19 8.36 -7.81
N HIS A 108 -1.10 7.97 -7.18
CA HIS A 108 0.16 7.75 -7.86
C HIS A 108 0.89 6.54 -7.29
N PHE A 109 1.72 5.91 -8.13
CA PHE A 109 2.71 4.93 -7.69
C PHE A 109 4.05 5.63 -7.50
N GLN A 110 4.76 5.29 -6.42
CA GLN A 110 6.06 5.85 -6.09
C GLN A 110 7.07 4.74 -5.82
N VAL A 111 8.30 4.92 -6.30
CA VAL A 111 9.46 4.15 -5.87
C VAL A 111 10.53 5.09 -5.33
N ASP A 112 10.88 4.87 -4.08
CA ASP A 112 11.96 5.56 -3.40
C ASP A 112 13.21 4.68 -3.41
N HIS A 113 14.36 5.31 -3.62
CA HIS A 113 15.66 4.66 -3.47
C HIS A 113 16.67 5.67 -2.93
N ARG A 114 17.39 5.33 -1.85
CA ARG A 114 18.31 6.23 -1.14
C ARG A 114 19.39 6.84 -2.05
N GLY A 115 19.80 6.11 -3.08
CA GLY A 115 20.81 6.54 -4.06
C GLY A 115 20.29 7.36 -5.24
N TRP A 116 19.00 7.63 -5.36
CA TRP A 116 18.44 8.44 -6.45
C TRP A 116 18.32 9.91 -6.04
N ALA A 117 18.48 10.82 -7.00
CA ALA A 117 18.32 12.25 -6.76
C ALA A 117 16.86 12.63 -6.43
N ALA A 118 15.90 11.88 -6.96
CA ALA A 118 14.48 12.02 -6.68
C ALA A 118 13.78 10.66 -6.82
N PRO A 119 12.65 10.43 -6.13
CA PRO A 119 11.84 9.24 -6.30
C PRO A 119 11.22 9.17 -7.70
N HIS A 120 11.09 7.95 -8.23
CA HIS A 120 10.31 7.69 -9.43
C HIS A 120 8.83 7.75 -9.08
N ARG A 121 8.01 8.41 -9.93
CA ARG A 121 6.56 8.51 -9.74
C ARG A 121 5.82 8.44 -11.06
N GLU A 122 4.68 7.77 -11.04
CA GLU A 122 3.76 7.70 -12.16
C GLU A 122 2.31 7.75 -11.70
N SER A 123 1.40 8.09 -12.61
CA SER A 123 -0.04 8.08 -12.32
C SER A 123 -0.51 6.66 -12.01
N ALA A 124 -1.40 6.53 -11.04
CA ALA A 124 -2.11 5.29 -10.76
C ALA A 124 -3.62 5.54 -10.80
N CYS A 125 -4.35 4.68 -11.50
CA CYS A 125 -5.80 4.81 -11.66
C CYS A 125 -6.46 3.50 -11.23
N PHE A 126 -7.40 3.60 -10.29
CA PHE A 126 -8.21 2.48 -9.85
C PHE A 126 -9.60 2.56 -10.46
N THR A 127 -10.10 1.42 -10.93
CA THR A 127 -11.44 1.32 -11.57
C THR A 127 -12.57 1.36 -10.55
N ASP A 128 -12.28 0.98 -9.31
CA ASP A 128 -13.19 0.99 -8.18
C ASP A 128 -12.48 1.68 -7.00
N SER A 129 -13.16 2.61 -6.35
CA SER A 129 -12.64 3.32 -5.17
C SER A 129 -12.77 2.52 -3.88
N ASN A 130 -13.38 1.33 -3.93
CA ASN A 130 -13.47 0.42 -2.80
C ASN A 130 -12.08 -0.05 -2.35
N SER A 131 -11.79 0.09 -1.06
CA SER A 131 -10.50 -0.28 -0.46
C SER A 131 -10.09 -1.74 -0.71
N MET A 132 -11.04 -2.67 -0.81
CA MET A 132 -10.73 -4.06 -1.16
C MET A 132 -10.32 -4.19 -2.62
N ALA A 133 -11.03 -3.55 -3.55
CA ALA A 133 -10.69 -3.60 -4.98
C ALA A 133 -9.32 -2.97 -5.26
N ILE A 134 -9.02 -1.87 -4.58
CA ILE A 134 -7.69 -1.21 -4.61
C ILE A 134 -6.62 -2.16 -4.07
N LEU A 135 -6.85 -2.78 -2.91
CA LEU A 135 -5.91 -3.76 -2.34
C LEU A 135 -5.64 -4.91 -3.31
N GLU A 136 -6.66 -5.51 -3.92
CA GLU A 136 -6.46 -6.61 -4.88
C GLU A 136 -5.63 -6.17 -6.09
N THR A 137 -5.88 -4.95 -6.59
CA THR A 137 -5.09 -4.37 -7.68
C THR A 137 -3.63 -4.21 -7.28
N CYS A 138 -3.37 -3.61 -6.11
CA CYS A 138 -2.01 -3.44 -5.59
C CYS A 138 -1.29 -4.78 -5.35
N LEU A 139 -1.98 -5.80 -4.80
CA LEU A 139 -1.38 -7.12 -4.60
C LEU A 139 -1.01 -7.81 -5.92
N SER A 140 -1.84 -7.63 -6.96
CA SER A 140 -1.51 -8.12 -8.31
C SER A 140 -0.32 -7.37 -8.89
N GLU A 141 -0.34 -6.04 -8.87
CA GLU A 141 0.75 -5.23 -9.42
C GLU A 141 2.06 -5.42 -8.66
N LEU A 142 2.04 -5.64 -7.35
CA LEU A 142 3.25 -6.00 -6.60
C LEU A 142 3.91 -7.23 -7.20
N ARG A 143 3.14 -8.30 -7.43
CA ARG A 143 3.65 -9.56 -8.00
C ARG A 143 4.27 -9.38 -9.37
N ASP A 144 3.70 -8.50 -10.18
CA ASP A 144 4.15 -8.26 -11.54
C ASP A 144 5.38 -7.34 -11.58
N ARG A 145 5.49 -6.37 -10.67
CA ARG A 145 6.47 -5.28 -10.77
C ARG A 145 7.69 -5.43 -9.87
N VAL A 146 7.51 -5.90 -8.63
CA VAL A 146 8.60 -5.98 -7.63
C VAL A 146 9.76 -6.87 -8.09
N PRO A 147 9.56 -8.01 -8.76
CA PRO A 147 10.68 -8.84 -9.23
C PRO A 147 11.69 -8.11 -10.13
N ASP A 148 11.29 -7.02 -10.79
CA ASP A 148 12.15 -6.22 -11.67
C ASP A 148 12.61 -4.89 -11.02
N PHE A 149 12.30 -4.65 -9.74
CA PHE A 149 12.61 -3.41 -9.03
C PHE A 149 13.81 -3.53 -8.09
N PRO A 150 14.52 -2.41 -7.87
CA PRO A 150 14.31 -1.07 -8.46
C PRO A 150 15.03 -0.85 -9.82
N GLU A 151 15.70 -1.86 -10.38
CA GLU A 151 16.58 -1.73 -11.54
C GLU A 151 15.86 -1.27 -12.81
N SER A 152 14.67 -1.81 -13.09
CA SER A 152 13.92 -1.53 -14.34
C SER A 152 13.46 -0.07 -14.48
N ILE A 153 13.38 0.67 -13.38
CA ILE A 153 12.89 2.06 -13.32
C ILE A 153 13.94 3.04 -12.82
N ARG A 154 15.19 2.58 -12.68
CA ARG A 154 16.30 3.42 -12.27
C ARG A 154 16.41 4.63 -13.20
N PRO A 155 16.33 5.87 -12.69
CA PRO A 155 16.49 7.06 -13.51
C PRO A 155 17.87 7.07 -14.18
N SER A 156 17.94 7.53 -15.44
CA SER A 156 19.21 7.76 -16.11
C SER A 156 20.08 8.73 -15.29
N PRO A 157 21.40 8.48 -15.22
CA PRO A 157 22.34 9.35 -14.49
C PRO A 157 22.42 10.76 -15.07
#